data_AF-A0A661W4Z8-F1
#
_entry.id   AF-A0A661W4Z8-F1
#
_cell.length_a   1.000
_cell.length_b   1.000
_cell.length_c   1.000
_cell.angle_alpha   90.00
_cell.angle_beta   90.00
_cell.angle_gamma   90.00
#
_symmetry.space_group_name_H-M   'P 1'
#
loop_
_entity.id
_entity.type
_entity.pdbx_description
1 polymer ?
#
loop_
_entity_poly.entity_id
_entity_poly.type
_entity_poly.pdbx_seq_one_letter_code
_entity_poly.pdbx_strand_id
1 'polypeptide(L)'
;MPHCISVYRMFSRRSPFRWSGILSMSTACWEHCALCNFITACIRMAIGGSMRRYLILSLIISLVVTALSLLSAGCSSGSGDQRAFSNDHRVFLPVIASSERPAERYTFFVAGHTYGVPEVNNPGVHPPFKAMFPQINSLHPVFGVFTGDIVIKSTPTDWDEVDADLAELTAPVHFAVGNHDMTNRDLFVSRYGPTYYAFEYQGDLFIVLDGELNQGNIVGEQMGVLRDMIQGNRWQNVFVFVHRLLWVTEGTPYYILRDRINNSSVYTFQNNFWEDVEPLLRGLDAQVYVVAGDVGVTWAMALFYEEYENMHLIASGMGGSEEENFLVFDVDAADVRIQAQRLDGQPLERGVIEAYNLAYYSSVP
;
A
#
# COMPACT_ATOMS: atom_id res chain seq x y z
N MET A 1 -30.50 -21.80 -34.14
CA MET A 1 -30.76 -21.71 -35.59
C MET A 1 -31.98 -20.83 -35.82
N PRO A 2 -32.04 -19.96 -36.86
CA PRO A 2 -31.04 -19.08 -37.48
C PRO A 2 -31.39 -17.58 -37.22
N HIS A 3 -30.44 -16.64 -37.14
CA HIS A 3 -29.84 -15.83 -38.23
C HIS A 3 -30.81 -15.08 -39.14
N CYS A 4 -30.68 -13.75 -39.21
CA CYS A 4 -30.16 -12.97 -40.36
C CYS A 4 -30.49 -11.46 -40.19
N ILE A 5 -29.50 -10.55 -40.24
CA ILE A 5 -29.06 -9.75 -41.42
C ILE A 5 -30.19 -8.78 -41.88
N SER A 6 -30.04 -7.51 -42.24
CA SER A 6 -29.00 -6.45 -42.27
C SER A 6 -29.65 -5.28 -43.05
N VAL A 7 -28.93 -4.17 -43.20
CA VAL A 7 -28.99 -3.19 -44.30
C VAL A 7 -29.94 -1.97 -44.18
N TYR A 8 -29.32 -0.85 -43.78
CA TYR A 8 -29.20 0.42 -44.51
C TYR A 8 -30.30 0.86 -45.51
N ARG A 9 -30.84 2.09 -45.32
CA ARG A 9 -30.83 3.24 -46.25
C ARG A 9 -31.84 4.32 -45.82
N MET A 10 -31.38 5.53 -45.51
CA MET A 10 -31.37 6.74 -46.37
C MET A 10 -32.68 7.57 -46.36
N PHE A 11 -32.50 8.84 -45.98
CA PHE A 11 -33.17 10.04 -46.51
C PHE A 11 -34.66 10.28 -46.24
N SER A 12 -34.96 11.30 -45.41
CA SER A 12 -35.15 12.69 -45.89
C SER A 12 -36.35 13.46 -45.29
N ARG A 13 -36.07 14.75 -45.05
CA ARG A 13 -36.92 15.94 -45.26
C ARG A 13 -38.11 16.22 -44.32
N ARG A 14 -37.98 17.39 -43.64
CA ARG A 14 -38.91 18.56 -43.61
C ARG A 14 -40.35 18.26 -43.15
N SER A 15 -40.82 18.70 -41.97
CA SER A 15 -41.13 20.09 -41.57
C SER A 15 -42.41 20.06 -40.68
N PRO A 16 -43.01 21.19 -40.22
CA PRO A 16 -43.21 21.45 -38.79
C PRO A 16 -44.69 21.45 -38.36
N PHE A 17 -44.99 21.15 -37.10
CA PHE A 17 -46.27 21.56 -36.50
C PHE A 17 -46.10 21.91 -35.02
N ARG A 18 -46.40 23.17 -34.71
CA ARG A 18 -46.75 23.66 -33.37
C ARG A 18 -48.24 23.38 -33.17
N TRP A 19 -48.67 23.02 -31.95
CA TRP A 19 -49.74 23.72 -31.23
C TRP A 19 -49.55 23.53 -29.72
N SER A 20 -49.99 24.57 -29.02
CA SER A 20 -49.81 24.94 -27.62
C SER A 20 -50.67 24.15 -26.63
N GLY A 21 -50.12 23.89 -25.45
CA GLY A 21 -50.86 23.60 -24.21
C GLY A 21 -49.95 23.90 -23.01
N ILE A 22 -50.37 24.81 -22.16
CA ILE A 22 -49.59 25.41 -21.07
C ILE A 22 -50.06 24.85 -19.72
N LEU A 23 -49.08 24.52 -18.87
CA LEU A 23 -49.05 24.45 -17.39
C LEU A 23 -49.84 23.34 -16.67
N SER A 24 -49.12 22.34 -16.15
CA SER A 24 -48.58 22.42 -14.78
C SER A 24 -47.49 21.37 -14.57
N MET A 25 -46.22 21.79 -14.52
CA MET A 25 -45.12 20.95 -14.03
C MET A 25 -44.27 21.80 -13.10
N SER A 26 -43.88 21.17 -11.99
CA SER A 26 -43.06 21.73 -10.93
C SER A 26 -41.75 22.31 -11.48
N THR A 27 -41.27 23.35 -10.81
CA THR A 27 -40.07 24.14 -11.11
C THR A 27 -38.76 23.36 -11.08
N ALA A 28 -38.78 22.05 -10.81
CA ALA A 28 -37.60 21.19 -10.80
C ALA A 28 -37.23 20.60 -12.19
N CYS A 29 -38.05 20.79 -13.22
CA CYS A 29 -37.81 20.19 -14.55
C CYS A 29 -37.23 21.17 -15.59
N TRP A 30 -37.00 22.43 -15.24
CA TRP A 30 -36.44 23.43 -16.17
C TRP A 30 -34.90 23.42 -16.24
N GLU A 31 -34.22 23.04 -15.16
CA GLU A 31 -32.75 23.05 -15.12
C GLU A 31 -32.12 21.88 -15.89
N HIS A 32 -32.80 20.72 -15.96
CA HIS A 32 -32.34 19.59 -16.77
C HIS A 32 -32.55 19.80 -18.28
N CYS A 33 -33.48 20.67 -18.70
CA CYS A 33 -33.71 20.97 -20.12
C CYS A 33 -32.71 21.99 -20.68
N ALA A 34 -32.25 22.96 -19.88
CA ALA A 34 -31.27 23.96 -20.32
C ALA A 34 -29.88 23.33 -20.54
N LEU A 35 -29.45 22.45 -19.62
CA LEU A 35 -28.15 21.78 -19.71
C LEU A 35 -28.12 20.77 -20.88
N CYS A 36 -29.19 19.99 -21.08
CA CYS A 36 -29.30 19.10 -22.23
C CYS A 36 -29.32 19.85 -23.57
N ASN A 37 -30.02 20.99 -23.65
CA ASN A 37 -30.04 21.80 -24.87
C ASN A 37 -28.69 22.48 -25.16
N PHE A 38 -27.97 22.89 -24.11
CA PHE A 38 -26.62 23.46 -24.23
C PHE A 38 -25.61 22.41 -24.69
N ILE A 39 -25.62 21.22 -24.08
CA ILE A 39 -24.77 20.09 -24.48
C ILE A 39 -25.08 19.66 -25.92
N THR A 40 -26.36 19.60 -26.30
CA THR A 40 -26.77 19.23 -27.67
C THR A 40 -26.36 20.31 -28.70
N ALA A 41 -26.39 21.60 -28.32
CA ALA A 41 -25.90 22.70 -29.15
C ALA A 41 -24.37 22.67 -29.31
N CYS A 42 -23.63 22.37 -28.24
CA CYS A 42 -22.17 22.20 -28.27
C CYS A 42 -21.75 21.00 -29.13
N ILE A 43 -22.47 19.88 -29.05
CA ILE A 43 -22.22 18.68 -29.87
C ILE A 43 -22.52 18.96 -31.35
N ARG A 44 -23.59 19.72 -31.67
CA ARG A 44 -23.92 20.11 -33.06
C ARG A 44 -22.91 21.09 -33.67
N MET A 45 -22.24 21.91 -32.87
CA MET A 45 -21.16 22.79 -33.33
C MET A 45 -19.82 22.06 -33.59
N ALA A 46 -19.66 20.81 -33.12
CA ALA A 46 -18.40 20.04 -33.23
C ALA A 46 -18.22 19.29 -34.57
N ILE A 47 -19.19 19.36 -35.48
CA ILE A 47 -19.15 18.70 -36.79
C ILE A 47 -18.55 19.65 -37.85
N GLY A 48 -17.22 19.85 -37.79
CA GLY A 48 -16.44 20.48 -38.86
C GLY A 48 -15.03 20.96 -38.45
N GLY A 49 -13.97 20.26 -38.90
CA GLY A 49 -12.56 20.73 -38.86
C GLY A 49 -11.74 20.42 -37.59
N SER A 50 -10.47 20.03 -37.75
CA SER A 50 -9.73 19.14 -36.83
C SER A 50 -8.85 19.75 -35.73
N MET A 51 -8.72 21.08 -35.55
CA MET A 51 -7.90 21.65 -34.44
C MET A 51 -8.67 22.40 -33.35
N ARG A 52 -9.90 22.88 -33.63
CA ARG A 52 -10.73 23.55 -32.62
C ARG A 52 -11.36 22.59 -31.60
N ARG A 53 -11.28 21.28 -31.85
CA ARG A 53 -11.92 20.21 -31.07
C ARG A 53 -11.31 20.02 -29.69
N TYR A 54 -9.98 19.96 -29.59
CA TYR A 54 -9.30 19.70 -28.32
C TYR A 54 -9.38 20.88 -27.36
N LEU A 55 -9.31 22.11 -27.88
CA LEU A 55 -9.47 23.34 -27.09
C LEU A 55 -10.88 23.49 -26.52
N ILE A 56 -11.91 23.23 -27.33
CA ILE A 56 -13.30 23.34 -26.87
C ILE A 56 -13.64 22.20 -25.89
N LEU A 57 -13.16 20.97 -26.14
CA LEU A 57 -13.36 19.85 -25.23
C LEU A 57 -12.64 20.05 -23.89
N SER A 58 -11.40 20.57 -23.92
CA SER A 58 -10.63 20.93 -22.73
C SER A 58 -11.29 22.04 -21.89
N LEU A 59 -11.86 23.05 -22.55
CA LEU A 59 -12.61 24.12 -21.89
C LEU A 59 -13.90 23.61 -21.25
N ILE A 60 -14.63 22.71 -21.92
CA ILE A 60 -15.86 22.11 -21.38
C ILE A 60 -15.53 21.21 -20.18
N ILE A 61 -14.48 20.38 -20.28
CA ILE A 61 -14.04 19.53 -19.16
C ILE A 61 -13.59 20.37 -17.98
N SER A 62 -12.82 21.44 -18.21
CA SER A 62 -12.42 22.37 -17.14
C SER A 62 -13.64 23.01 -16.48
N LEU A 63 -14.61 23.51 -17.24
CA LEU A 63 -15.82 24.11 -16.69
C LEU A 63 -16.66 23.12 -15.87
N VAL A 64 -16.75 21.86 -16.31
CA VAL A 64 -17.46 20.81 -15.58
C VAL A 64 -16.73 20.49 -14.27
N VAL A 65 -15.41 20.34 -14.30
CA VAL A 65 -14.59 20.10 -13.09
C VAL A 65 -14.70 21.27 -12.10
N THR A 66 -14.66 22.52 -12.57
CA THR A 66 -14.81 23.70 -11.69
C THR A 66 -16.21 23.78 -11.09
N ALA A 67 -17.26 23.46 -11.86
CA ALA A 67 -18.64 23.44 -11.36
C ALA A 67 -18.86 22.34 -10.30
N LEU A 68 -18.27 21.15 -10.49
CA LEU A 68 -18.29 20.06 -9.50
C LEU A 68 -17.51 20.41 -8.22
N SER A 69 -16.42 21.17 -8.33
CA SER A 69 -15.63 21.67 -7.19
C SER A 69 -16.37 22.71 -6.35
N LEU A 70 -17.25 23.49 -6.97
CA LEU A 70 -18.06 24.51 -6.30
C LEU A 70 -19.30 23.92 -5.61
N LEU A 71 -19.76 22.76 -6.05
CA LEU A 71 -20.89 22.04 -5.43
C LEU A 71 -20.49 21.29 -4.15
N SER A 72 -19.21 20.92 -3.97
CA SER A 72 -18.70 20.31 -2.74
C SER A 72 -18.37 21.33 -1.64
N ALA A 73 -18.22 22.62 -1.98
CA ALA A 73 -17.90 23.68 -1.03
C ALA A 73 -19.13 24.30 -0.33
N GLY A 74 -20.35 23.84 -0.65
CA GLY A 74 -21.61 24.46 -0.20
C GLY A 74 -22.20 23.96 1.13
N CYS A 75 -21.59 22.98 1.80
CA CYS A 75 -22.12 22.39 3.03
C CYS A 75 -21.04 22.27 4.12
N SER A 76 -20.67 23.36 4.78
CA SER A 76 -20.10 23.30 6.14
C SER A 76 -20.26 24.64 6.87
N SER A 77 -21.32 24.77 7.66
CA SER A 77 -21.39 25.73 8.76
C SER A 77 -21.70 24.95 10.04
N GLY A 78 -20.69 24.76 10.88
CA GLY A 78 -20.82 24.08 12.17
C GLY A 78 -19.48 24.02 12.88
N SER A 79 -19.29 24.95 13.81
CA SER A 79 -18.16 25.03 14.73
C SER A 79 -18.10 23.82 15.67
N GLY A 80 -16.94 23.17 15.74
CA GLY A 80 -16.66 22.11 16.70
C GLY A 80 -15.27 21.52 16.49
N ASP A 81 -14.39 21.76 17.44
CA ASP A 81 -13.01 21.27 17.52
C ASP A 81 -13.00 19.72 17.59
N GLN A 82 -12.52 19.05 16.54
CA GLN A 82 -12.08 17.65 16.54
C GLN A 82 -10.99 17.45 15.48
N ARG A 83 -9.77 17.15 15.92
CA ARG A 83 -8.75 16.51 15.06
C ARG A 83 -9.18 15.07 14.81
N ALA A 84 -10.02 14.88 13.80
CA ALA A 84 -10.32 13.58 13.23
C ALA A 84 -9.13 13.17 12.34
N PHE A 85 -8.56 12.00 12.63
CA PHE A 85 -7.71 11.28 11.69
C PHE A 85 -8.50 11.10 10.38
N SER A 86 -8.10 11.83 9.35
CA SER A 86 -8.72 11.73 8.03
C SER A 86 -8.22 10.46 7.34
N ASN A 87 -8.97 9.37 7.48
CA ASN A 87 -8.87 8.19 6.62
C ASN A 87 -9.37 8.53 5.21
N ASP A 88 -8.61 9.38 4.50
CA ASP A 88 -8.90 9.74 3.10
C ASP A 88 -8.29 8.65 2.20
N HIS A 89 -8.89 7.45 2.25
CA HIS A 89 -8.57 6.33 1.35
C HIS A 89 -9.10 6.68 -0.04
N ARG A 90 -8.28 7.41 -0.79
CA ARG A 90 -8.61 7.82 -2.16
C ARG A 90 -8.53 6.61 -3.08
N VAL A 91 -9.66 6.30 -3.71
CA VAL A 91 -9.71 5.53 -4.96
C VAL A 91 -8.67 6.11 -5.92
N PHE A 92 -7.76 5.26 -6.40
CA PHE A 92 -6.73 5.60 -7.38
C PHE A 92 -7.36 6.28 -8.60
N LEU A 93 -7.25 7.61 -8.67
CA LEU A 93 -7.37 8.35 -9.91
C LEU A 93 -5.95 8.45 -10.46
N PRO A 94 -5.68 8.04 -11.71
CA PRO A 94 -4.36 8.22 -12.31
C PRO A 94 -4.13 9.73 -12.47
N VAL A 95 -3.47 10.34 -11.49
CA VAL A 95 -2.90 11.66 -11.64
C VAL A 95 -1.64 11.45 -12.47
N ILE A 96 -1.69 11.77 -13.76
CA ILE A 96 -0.47 11.97 -14.55
C ILE A 96 0.18 13.25 -14.01
N ALA A 97 0.91 13.13 -12.91
CA ALA A 97 1.78 14.17 -12.40
C ALA A 97 3.10 14.06 -13.16
N SER A 98 3.20 14.73 -14.31
CA SER A 98 4.50 15.10 -14.82
C SER A 98 5.04 16.23 -13.92
N SER A 99 5.86 15.88 -12.93
CA SER A 99 6.77 16.86 -12.36
C SER A 99 8.14 16.23 -12.17
N GLU A 100 9.05 16.64 -13.04
CA GLU A 100 10.51 16.47 -12.96
C GLU A 100 11.09 17.18 -11.72
N ARG A 101 10.54 16.94 -10.52
CA ARG A 101 11.28 17.26 -9.30
C ARG A 101 12.23 16.09 -9.03
N PRO A 102 13.53 16.35 -8.80
CA PRO A 102 14.42 15.31 -8.31
C PRO A 102 13.80 14.71 -7.05
N ALA A 103 13.80 13.38 -6.95
CA ALA A 103 13.41 12.70 -5.73
C ALA A 103 14.24 13.27 -4.57
N GLU A 104 13.56 13.76 -3.54
CA GLU A 104 14.22 14.27 -2.34
C GLU A 104 14.55 13.10 -1.42
N ARG A 105 15.74 13.13 -0.80
CA ARG A 105 16.14 12.14 0.19
C ARG A 105 15.12 12.06 1.34
N TYR A 106 14.76 10.86 1.74
CA TYR A 106 13.80 10.63 2.82
C TYR A 106 14.18 9.43 3.69
N THR A 107 13.59 9.38 4.88
CA THR A 107 13.80 8.29 5.85
C THR A 107 12.45 7.67 6.20
N PHE A 108 12.37 6.35 6.30
CA PHE A 108 11.24 5.64 6.91
C PHE A 108 11.77 4.52 7.80
N PHE A 109 10.92 4.00 8.68
CA PHE A 109 11.30 2.87 9.54
C PHE A 109 10.39 1.67 9.31
N VAL A 110 10.89 0.48 9.63
CA VAL A 110 10.14 -0.79 9.51
C VAL A 110 10.29 -1.58 10.78
N ALA A 111 9.20 -2.10 11.32
CA ALA A 111 9.20 -2.90 12.55
C ALA A 111 8.31 -4.15 12.41
N GLY A 112 8.87 -5.33 12.66
CA GLY A 112 8.15 -6.60 12.59
C GLY A 112 7.81 -7.18 13.96
N HIS A 113 6.72 -7.94 14.04
CA HIS A 113 6.28 -8.65 15.25
C HIS A 113 6.14 -7.72 16.46
N THR A 114 5.50 -6.56 16.24
CA THR A 114 5.51 -5.45 17.20
C THR A 114 4.73 -5.71 18.48
N TYR A 115 3.92 -6.78 18.60
CA TYR A 115 3.36 -7.16 19.91
C TYR A 115 4.45 -7.68 20.87
N GLY A 116 5.58 -8.16 20.33
CA GLY A 116 6.77 -8.56 21.07
C GLY A 116 6.73 -10.01 21.56
N VAL A 117 7.06 -10.21 22.84
CA VAL A 117 7.30 -11.56 23.40
C VAL A 117 6.02 -12.42 23.31
N PRO A 118 6.08 -13.61 22.70
CA PRO A 118 4.95 -14.55 22.66
C PRO A 118 4.36 -14.81 24.04
N GLU A 119 3.03 -14.93 24.10
CA GLU A 119 2.26 -15.17 25.32
C GLU A 119 2.26 -14.03 26.35
N VAL A 120 2.99 -12.94 26.11
CA VAL A 120 2.96 -11.72 26.94
C VAL A 120 2.01 -10.71 26.32
N ASN A 121 0.89 -10.44 27.01
CA ASN A 121 -0.09 -9.44 26.57
C ASN A 121 0.33 -8.03 26.99
N ASN A 122 1.25 -7.43 26.24
CA ASN A 122 1.63 -6.03 26.42
C ASN A 122 0.46 -5.12 25.97
N PRO A 123 0.12 -4.06 26.72
CA PRO A 123 -0.73 -3.02 26.19
C PRO A 123 -0.02 -2.32 25.03
N GLY A 124 -0.62 -2.36 23.84
CA GLY A 124 -0.08 -1.73 22.64
C GLY A 124 1.12 -2.49 22.07
N VAL A 125 2.17 -1.77 21.68
CA VAL A 125 3.37 -2.38 21.10
C VAL A 125 4.36 -2.84 22.18
N HIS A 126 5.34 -3.63 21.76
CA HIS A 126 6.38 -4.17 22.63
C HIS A 126 7.08 -3.04 23.41
N PRO A 127 7.12 -3.07 24.77
CA PRO A 127 7.60 -1.94 25.56
C PRO A 127 9.04 -1.48 25.24
N PRO A 128 10.02 -2.38 24.99
CA PRO A 128 11.34 -1.98 24.50
C PRO A 128 11.29 -1.20 23.17
N PHE A 129 10.37 -1.55 22.26
CA PHE A 129 10.20 -0.82 21.01
C PHE A 129 9.53 0.53 21.22
N LYS A 130 8.50 0.61 22.07
CA LYS A 130 7.88 1.88 22.47
C LYS A 130 8.91 2.85 23.07
N ALA A 131 9.84 2.34 23.88
CA ALA A 131 10.91 3.15 24.46
C ALA A 131 11.83 3.81 23.41
N MET A 132 11.88 3.28 22.18
CA MET A 132 12.64 3.84 21.06
C MET A 132 11.90 4.95 20.30
N PHE A 133 10.62 5.21 20.58
CA PHE A 133 9.83 6.22 19.85
C PHE A 133 10.44 7.63 19.85
N PRO A 134 11.01 8.16 20.95
CA PRO A 134 11.72 9.44 20.91
C PRO A 134 12.89 9.45 19.93
N GLN A 135 13.65 8.35 19.83
CA GLN A 135 14.74 8.21 18.87
C GLN A 135 14.19 8.12 17.45
N ILE A 136 13.17 7.30 17.21
CA ILE A 136 12.50 7.20 15.90
C ILE A 136 12.00 8.58 15.44
N ASN A 137 11.31 9.32 16.31
CA ASN A 137 10.82 10.66 16.01
C ASN A 137 11.95 11.65 15.68
N SER A 138 13.13 11.49 16.27
CA SER A 138 14.31 12.33 16.01
C SER A 138 14.94 12.10 14.63
N LEU A 139 14.66 10.95 14.00
CA LEU A 139 15.07 10.66 12.62
C LEU A 139 14.19 11.39 11.59
N HIS A 140 13.09 12.00 12.02
CA HIS A 140 12.09 12.65 11.18
C HIS A 140 11.62 11.75 10.01
N PRO A 141 11.19 10.49 10.28
CA PRO A 141 10.74 9.62 9.23
C PRO A 141 9.46 10.17 8.58
N VAL A 142 9.30 9.93 7.28
CA VAL A 142 8.11 10.36 6.52
C VAL A 142 6.92 9.44 6.81
N PHE A 143 7.17 8.19 7.16
CA PHE A 143 6.22 7.19 7.64
C PHE A 143 6.97 6.02 8.31
N GLY A 144 6.22 5.13 8.95
CA GLY A 144 6.66 3.80 9.38
C GLY A 144 5.90 2.69 8.66
N VAL A 145 6.43 1.46 8.71
CA VAL A 145 5.72 0.26 8.24
C VAL A 145 5.84 -0.84 9.29
N PHE A 146 4.71 -1.38 9.75
CA PHE A 146 4.71 -2.60 10.57
C PHE A 146 4.52 -3.84 9.71
N THR A 147 5.39 -4.83 9.84
CA THR A 147 5.40 -6.06 9.02
C THR A 147 4.65 -7.21 9.69
N GLY A 148 3.46 -6.92 10.23
CA GLY A 148 2.54 -7.91 10.79
C GLY A 148 2.86 -8.41 12.19
N ASP A 149 1.89 -9.13 12.76
CA ASP A 149 1.83 -9.53 14.17
C ASP A 149 2.01 -8.31 15.06
N ILE A 150 1.11 -7.36 14.86
CA ILE A 150 1.05 -6.07 15.56
C ILE A 150 0.38 -6.24 16.92
N VAL A 151 -0.62 -7.11 16.98
CA VAL A 151 -1.32 -7.49 18.21
C VAL A 151 -1.21 -9.00 18.43
N ILE A 152 -1.17 -9.44 19.68
CA ILE A 152 -1.22 -10.88 20.00
C ILE A 152 -2.63 -11.46 19.76
N LYS A 153 -3.67 -10.63 19.85
CA LYS A 153 -5.06 -10.97 19.54
C LYS A 153 -5.72 -9.79 18.83
N SER A 154 -6.52 -10.07 17.81
CA SER A 154 -7.23 -9.03 17.07
C SER A 154 -8.54 -8.65 17.77
N THR A 155 -8.45 -8.01 18.94
CA THR A 155 -9.61 -7.48 19.68
C THR A 155 -9.68 -5.95 19.60
N PRO A 156 -10.85 -5.32 19.80
CA PRO A 156 -10.94 -3.86 19.83
C PRO A 156 -10.00 -3.21 20.83
N THR A 157 -9.82 -3.82 22.01
CA THR A 157 -8.94 -3.30 23.06
C THR A 157 -7.47 -3.34 22.63
N ASP A 158 -7.00 -4.45 22.07
CA ASP A 158 -5.61 -4.56 21.60
C ASP A 158 -5.32 -3.50 20.51
N TRP A 159 -6.26 -3.27 19.59
CA TRP A 159 -6.12 -2.23 18.56
C TRP A 159 -6.22 -0.79 19.11
N ASP A 160 -7.07 -0.54 20.10
CA ASP A 160 -7.16 0.77 20.75
C ASP A 160 -5.87 1.11 21.51
N GLU A 161 -5.21 0.11 22.09
CA GLU A 161 -3.91 0.28 22.76
C GLU A 161 -2.77 0.51 21.75
N VAL A 162 -2.77 -0.20 20.61
CA VAL A 162 -1.84 0.09 19.51
C VAL A 162 -2.03 1.51 19.00
N ASP A 163 -3.27 1.96 18.75
CA ASP A 163 -3.53 3.32 18.29
C ASP A 163 -3.09 4.38 19.30
N ALA A 164 -3.24 4.09 20.60
CA ALA A 164 -2.76 4.98 21.67
C ALA A 164 -1.24 5.14 21.66
N ASP A 165 -0.50 4.05 21.44
CA ASP A 165 0.95 4.09 21.30
C ASP A 165 1.37 4.82 20.02
N LEU A 166 0.73 4.52 18.89
CA LEU A 166 1.05 5.16 17.61
C LEU A 166 0.80 6.67 17.62
N ALA A 167 -0.08 7.19 18.49
CA ALA A 167 -0.26 8.62 18.69
C ALA A 167 0.98 9.33 19.26
N GLU A 168 1.95 8.59 19.82
CA GLU A 168 3.23 9.12 20.30
C GLU A 168 4.30 9.21 19.18
N LEU A 169 4.08 8.56 18.03
CA LEU A 169 4.92 8.71 16.84
C LEU A 169 4.55 9.98 16.06
N THR A 170 5.55 10.66 15.51
CA THR A 170 5.33 11.87 14.69
C THR A 170 4.97 11.57 13.24
N ALA A 171 5.22 10.34 12.79
CA ALA A 171 4.99 9.88 11.44
C ALA A 171 3.83 8.88 11.38
N PRO A 172 3.02 8.87 10.30
CA PRO A 172 1.99 7.86 10.10
C PRO A 172 2.61 6.47 9.93
N VAL A 173 1.86 5.41 10.26
CA VAL A 173 2.32 4.02 10.12
C VAL A 173 1.41 3.24 9.18
N HIS A 174 2.03 2.54 8.23
CA HIS A 174 1.40 1.59 7.33
C HIS A 174 1.49 0.18 7.91
N PHE A 175 0.46 -0.65 7.70
CA PHE A 175 0.44 -2.02 8.20
C PHE A 175 0.45 -3.03 7.05
N ALA A 176 1.40 -3.96 7.10
CA ALA A 176 1.21 -5.32 6.62
C ALA A 176 0.64 -6.18 7.75
N VAL A 177 -0.10 -7.23 7.40
CA VAL A 177 -0.80 -8.06 8.37
C VAL A 177 -0.08 -9.39 8.61
N GLY A 178 -0.03 -9.80 9.87
CA GLY A 178 0.40 -11.13 10.29
C GLY A 178 -0.75 -12.02 10.71
N ASN A 179 -0.45 -13.28 11.05
CA ASN A 179 -1.48 -14.26 11.37
C ASN A 179 -2.27 -13.90 12.63
N HIS A 180 -1.66 -13.23 13.61
CA HIS A 180 -2.38 -12.80 14.82
C HIS A 180 -3.37 -11.66 14.52
N ASP A 181 -2.95 -10.69 13.69
CA ASP A 181 -3.79 -9.56 13.28
C ASP A 181 -5.07 -10.03 12.57
N MET A 182 -4.94 -11.13 11.79
CA MET A 182 -6.00 -11.68 10.97
C MET A 182 -6.94 -12.65 11.68
N THR A 183 -6.77 -12.86 12.99
CA THR A 183 -7.76 -13.59 13.82
C THR A 183 -9.14 -12.92 13.84
N ASN A 184 -9.20 -11.62 13.52
CA ASN A 184 -10.43 -10.86 13.26
C ASN A 184 -10.24 -9.86 12.11
N ARG A 185 -10.19 -10.41 10.89
CA ARG A 185 -9.97 -9.61 9.67
C ARG A 185 -10.99 -8.49 9.47
N ASP A 186 -12.27 -8.73 9.74
CA ASP A 186 -13.31 -7.72 9.55
C ASP A 186 -13.07 -6.50 10.44
N LEU A 187 -12.64 -6.71 11.68
CA LEU A 187 -12.26 -5.63 12.59
C LEU A 187 -11.06 -4.85 12.03
N PHE A 188 -9.99 -5.52 11.65
CA PHE A 188 -8.82 -4.87 11.06
C PHE A 188 -9.21 -4.02 9.84
N VAL A 189 -9.94 -4.61 8.89
CA VAL A 189 -10.34 -3.94 7.64
C VAL A 189 -11.25 -2.75 7.91
N SER A 190 -12.16 -2.86 8.89
CA SER A 190 -13.02 -1.73 9.28
C SER A 190 -12.27 -0.54 9.86
N ARG A 191 -11.11 -0.77 10.49
CA ARG A 191 -10.28 0.26 11.11
C ARG A 191 -9.25 0.86 10.15
N TYR A 192 -8.53 0.00 9.43
CA TYR A 192 -7.32 0.39 8.70
C TYR A 192 -7.46 0.26 7.17
N GLY A 193 -8.48 -0.45 6.68
CA GLY A 193 -8.76 -0.62 5.26
C GLY A 193 -8.18 -1.93 4.68
N PRO A 194 -7.86 -1.98 3.37
CA PRO A 194 -7.43 -3.21 2.72
C PRO A 194 -6.10 -3.71 3.28
N THR A 195 -5.91 -5.03 3.28
CA THR A 195 -4.72 -5.68 3.84
C THR A 195 -3.59 -5.87 2.83
N TYR A 196 -3.86 -5.60 1.55
CA TYR A 196 -2.88 -5.52 0.48
C TYR A 196 -3.17 -4.26 -0.35
N TYR A 197 -2.14 -3.50 -0.64
CA TYR A 197 -2.23 -2.22 -1.35
C TYR A 197 -0.83 -1.78 -1.79
N ALA A 198 -0.76 -0.70 -2.55
CA ALA A 198 0.50 0.00 -2.77
C ALA A 198 0.30 1.50 -2.81
N PHE A 199 1.40 2.21 -2.62
CA PHE A 199 1.46 3.65 -2.71
C PHE A 199 2.82 4.07 -3.26
N GLU A 200 2.88 5.29 -3.77
CA GLU A 200 4.08 5.87 -4.36
C GLU A 200 4.59 6.99 -3.45
N TYR A 201 5.90 7.08 -3.28
CA TYR A 201 6.53 8.20 -2.58
C TYR A 201 7.88 8.53 -3.22
N GLN A 202 8.09 9.79 -3.60
CA GLN A 202 9.36 10.27 -4.19
C GLN A 202 9.88 9.42 -5.38
N GLY A 203 8.99 8.83 -6.18
CA GLY A 203 9.37 8.00 -7.34
C GLY A 203 9.70 6.54 -7.01
N ASP A 204 9.51 6.13 -5.76
CA ASP A 204 9.60 4.74 -5.30
C ASP A 204 8.20 4.13 -5.12
N LEU A 205 8.13 2.82 -5.28
CA LEU A 205 6.90 2.03 -5.09
C LEU A 205 6.95 1.27 -3.77
N PHE A 206 5.90 1.37 -2.97
CA PHE A 206 5.73 0.64 -1.71
C PHE A 206 4.55 -0.29 -1.83
N ILE A 207 4.78 -1.58 -1.74
CA ILE A 207 3.78 -2.65 -1.89
C ILE A 207 3.62 -3.34 -0.54
N VAL A 208 2.39 -3.43 -0.07
CA VAL A 208 2.03 -4.24 1.09
C VAL A 208 1.28 -5.46 0.60
N LEU A 209 1.78 -6.64 0.96
CA LEU A 209 1.19 -7.93 0.64
C LEU A 209 0.62 -8.59 1.90
N ASP A 210 -0.51 -9.25 1.72
CA ASP A 210 -1.18 -10.10 2.68
C ASP A 210 -0.89 -11.57 2.33
N GLY A 211 0.08 -12.15 3.04
CA GLY A 211 0.41 -13.57 2.96
C GLY A 211 -0.58 -14.47 3.71
N GLU A 212 -1.48 -13.90 4.51
CA GLU A 212 -2.43 -14.67 5.33
C GLU A 212 -3.68 -15.09 4.57
N LEU A 213 -3.97 -14.48 3.42
CA LEU A 213 -5.12 -14.83 2.58
C LEU A 213 -5.08 -16.27 2.06
N ASN A 214 -3.88 -16.81 1.80
CA ASN A 214 -3.75 -18.14 1.20
C ASN A 214 -2.43 -18.84 1.56
N GLN A 215 -2.12 -18.92 2.86
CA GLN A 215 -0.97 -19.68 3.38
C GLN A 215 0.37 -19.32 2.69
N GLY A 216 0.61 -18.03 2.50
CA GLY A 216 1.79 -17.50 1.81
C GLY A 216 1.66 -17.38 0.29
N ASN A 217 0.61 -17.93 -0.33
CA ASN A 217 0.39 -17.77 -1.77
C ASN A 217 -0.21 -16.41 -2.10
N ILE A 218 0.42 -15.70 -3.03
CA ILE A 218 -0.08 -14.42 -3.56
C ILE A 218 -0.89 -14.74 -4.82
N VAL A 219 -2.22 -14.78 -4.70
CA VAL A 219 -3.12 -15.21 -5.78
C VAL A 219 -4.35 -14.30 -5.89
N GLY A 220 -5.17 -14.53 -6.92
CA GLY A 220 -6.45 -13.85 -7.10
C GLY A 220 -6.29 -12.34 -7.33
N GLU A 221 -7.16 -11.55 -6.68
CA GLU A 221 -7.18 -10.09 -6.82
C GLU A 221 -5.86 -9.45 -6.42
N GLN A 222 -5.24 -9.91 -5.32
CA GLN A 222 -3.94 -9.41 -4.87
C GLN A 222 -2.83 -9.60 -5.92
N MET A 223 -2.78 -10.74 -6.60
CA MET A 223 -1.81 -10.98 -7.69
C MET A 223 -2.10 -10.08 -8.90
N GLY A 224 -3.37 -9.80 -9.20
CA GLY A 224 -3.75 -8.81 -10.22
C GLY A 224 -3.25 -7.40 -9.84
N VAL A 225 -3.51 -6.98 -8.61
CA VAL A 225 -3.06 -5.71 -8.05
C VAL A 225 -1.54 -5.58 -8.09
N LEU A 226 -0.78 -6.61 -7.70
CA LEU A 226 0.67 -6.64 -7.81
C LEU A 226 1.13 -6.42 -9.27
N ARG A 227 0.55 -7.15 -10.23
CA ARG A 227 0.89 -7.03 -11.65
C ARG A 227 0.57 -5.64 -12.20
N ASP A 228 -0.55 -5.05 -11.80
CA ASP A 228 -0.96 -3.73 -12.26
C ASP A 228 -0.04 -2.64 -11.70
N MET A 229 0.36 -2.75 -10.44
CA MET A 229 1.21 -1.76 -9.75
C MET A 229 2.64 -1.72 -10.29
N ILE A 230 3.20 -2.86 -10.69
CA ILE A 230 4.55 -2.91 -11.24
C ILE A 230 4.60 -2.61 -12.75
N GLN A 231 3.45 -2.50 -13.42
CA GLN A 231 3.36 -2.24 -14.85
C GLN A 231 3.36 -0.74 -15.18
N GLY A 232 4.03 -0.37 -16.27
CA GLY A 232 3.86 0.93 -16.92
C GLY A 232 4.69 2.09 -16.36
N ASN A 233 5.32 1.91 -15.20
CA ASN A 233 6.13 2.93 -14.53
C ASN A 233 7.59 2.48 -14.37
N ARG A 234 8.52 3.43 -14.34
CA ARG A 234 9.92 3.19 -13.95
C ARG A 234 10.09 3.67 -12.52
N TRP A 235 10.21 2.72 -11.61
CA TRP A 235 10.48 2.97 -10.19
C TRP A 235 11.97 3.13 -9.97
N GLN A 236 12.38 3.99 -9.04
CA GLN A 236 13.78 4.03 -8.61
C GLN A 236 14.08 2.81 -7.74
N ASN A 237 13.24 2.58 -6.73
CA ASN A 237 13.24 1.41 -5.88
C ASN A 237 11.81 0.86 -5.70
N VAL A 238 11.72 -0.43 -5.39
CA VAL A 238 10.46 -1.08 -5.01
C VAL A 238 10.63 -1.71 -3.63
N PHE A 239 9.79 -1.35 -2.68
CA PHE A 239 9.75 -1.92 -1.34
C PHE A 239 8.52 -2.80 -1.22
N VAL A 240 8.69 -4.05 -0.79
CA VAL A 240 7.62 -5.03 -0.61
C VAL A 240 7.60 -5.44 0.86
N PHE A 241 6.47 -5.23 1.54
CA PHE A 241 6.28 -5.56 2.95
C PHE A 241 5.29 -6.69 3.08
N VAL A 242 5.64 -7.70 3.86
CA VAL A 242 4.82 -8.86 4.14
C VAL A 242 5.15 -9.35 5.54
N HIS A 243 4.28 -10.13 6.17
CA HIS A 243 4.62 -10.72 7.47
C HIS A 243 5.49 -11.97 7.32
N ARG A 244 5.00 -12.94 6.54
CA ARG A 244 5.66 -14.22 6.32
C ARG A 244 6.90 -14.10 5.46
N LEU A 245 7.94 -14.87 5.78
CA LEU A 245 9.14 -14.98 4.96
C LEU A 245 8.87 -15.85 3.72
N LEU A 246 8.19 -15.29 2.72
CA LEU A 246 7.71 -16.03 1.55
C LEU A 246 8.83 -16.76 0.78
N TRP A 247 10.03 -16.19 0.77
CA TRP A 247 11.20 -16.78 0.12
C TRP A 247 11.73 -18.04 0.81
N VAL A 248 11.36 -18.29 2.08
CA VAL A 248 11.68 -19.54 2.79
C VAL A 248 10.74 -20.63 2.27
N THR A 249 11.15 -21.27 1.17
CA THR A 249 10.37 -22.28 0.44
C THR A 249 11.19 -23.55 0.30
N GLU A 250 10.54 -24.71 0.45
CA GLU A 250 11.16 -26.03 0.29
C GLU A 250 11.82 -26.16 -1.09
N GLY A 251 13.00 -26.78 -1.14
CA GLY A 251 13.77 -26.92 -2.38
C GLY A 251 14.63 -25.71 -2.76
N THR A 252 14.56 -24.62 -1.99
CA THR A 252 15.44 -23.45 -2.16
C THR A 252 16.57 -23.42 -1.11
N PRO A 253 17.68 -22.70 -1.36
CA PRO A 253 18.74 -22.53 -0.36
C PRO A 253 18.24 -21.92 0.96
N TYR A 254 17.19 -21.11 0.91
CA TYR A 254 16.62 -20.42 2.07
C TYR A 254 15.81 -21.31 3.00
N TYR A 255 15.47 -22.54 2.59
CA TYR A 255 14.70 -23.47 3.42
C TYR A 255 15.40 -23.86 4.74
N ILE A 256 16.71 -23.61 4.85
CA ILE A 256 17.42 -23.78 6.12
C ILE A 256 16.91 -22.82 7.22
N LEU A 257 16.30 -21.70 6.85
CA LEU A 257 15.79 -20.68 7.78
C LEU A 257 14.45 -21.08 8.40
N ARG A 258 13.81 -22.17 7.96
CA ARG A 258 12.50 -22.62 8.45
C ARG A 258 12.46 -22.87 9.97
N ASP A 259 13.60 -23.20 10.57
CA ASP A 259 13.73 -23.45 12.00
C ASP A 259 14.17 -22.19 12.77
N ARG A 260 14.24 -21.03 12.08
CA ARG A 260 14.69 -19.74 12.61
C ARG A 260 13.64 -18.63 12.49
N ILE A 261 12.39 -18.98 12.21
CA ILE A 261 11.23 -18.06 12.19
C ILE A 261 10.37 -18.26 13.44
N ASN A 262 9.52 -17.29 13.79
CA ASN A 262 8.82 -17.32 15.08
C ASN A 262 7.91 -18.54 15.21
N ASN A 263 7.14 -18.87 14.16
CA ASN A 263 6.23 -20.01 14.18
C ASN A 263 6.24 -20.79 12.85
N SER A 264 7.17 -21.72 12.71
CA SER A 264 7.26 -22.59 11.54
C SER A 264 6.02 -23.46 11.29
N SER A 265 5.22 -23.74 12.33
CA SER A 265 4.03 -24.60 12.20
C SER A 265 2.89 -23.98 11.37
N VAL A 266 2.88 -22.66 11.22
CA VAL A 266 1.88 -21.98 10.38
C VAL A 266 2.31 -21.89 8.92
N TYR A 267 3.49 -22.38 8.54
CA TYR A 267 4.00 -22.37 7.18
C TYR A 267 3.78 -23.72 6.50
N THR A 268 3.39 -23.68 5.23
CA THR A 268 3.45 -24.85 4.35
C THR A 268 4.84 -25.03 3.74
N PHE A 269 5.64 -23.95 3.70
CA PHE A 269 6.89 -23.83 2.94
C PHE A 269 6.75 -24.19 1.45
N GLN A 270 5.52 -24.19 0.96
CA GLN A 270 5.15 -24.44 -0.43
C GLN A 270 4.21 -23.31 -0.82
N ASN A 271 4.79 -22.26 -1.41
CA ASN A 271 4.07 -21.08 -1.86
C ASN A 271 4.60 -20.65 -3.24
N ASN A 272 3.89 -19.74 -3.90
CA ASN A 272 4.20 -19.30 -5.24
C ASN A 272 5.18 -18.12 -5.33
N PHE A 273 5.95 -17.82 -4.28
CA PHE A 273 6.92 -16.72 -4.31
C PHE A 273 7.92 -16.91 -5.44
N TRP A 274 8.64 -18.03 -5.47
CA TRP A 274 9.67 -18.30 -6.48
C TRP A 274 9.10 -18.58 -7.88
N GLU A 275 7.85 -19.03 -7.98
CA GLU A 275 7.24 -19.40 -9.26
C GLU A 275 6.53 -18.21 -9.94
N ASP A 276 5.84 -17.36 -9.16
CA ASP A 276 4.97 -16.31 -9.68
C ASP A 276 5.38 -14.89 -9.26
N VAL A 277 5.82 -14.67 -8.01
CA VAL A 277 6.06 -13.32 -7.47
C VAL A 277 7.47 -12.83 -7.79
N GLU A 278 8.48 -13.63 -7.46
CA GLU A 278 9.89 -13.34 -7.68
C GLU A 278 10.19 -13.01 -9.15
N PRO A 279 9.70 -13.76 -10.17
CA PRO A 279 10.00 -13.43 -11.56
C PRO A 279 9.45 -12.07 -11.99
N LEU A 280 8.36 -11.61 -11.37
CA LEU A 280 7.80 -10.29 -11.62
C LEU A 280 8.68 -9.20 -11.01
N LEU A 281 9.15 -9.39 -9.78
CA LEU A 281 10.00 -8.44 -9.05
C LEU A 281 11.41 -8.37 -9.65
N ARG A 282 12.00 -9.53 -9.97
CA ARG A 282 13.31 -9.64 -10.61
C ARG A 282 13.34 -9.05 -12.02
N GLY A 283 12.18 -9.04 -12.70
CA GLY A 283 12.03 -8.45 -14.02
C GLY A 283 12.07 -6.91 -14.05
N LEU A 284 12.10 -6.24 -12.90
CA LEU A 284 12.11 -4.79 -12.79
C LEU A 284 13.52 -4.21 -12.99
N ASP A 285 13.58 -3.07 -13.67
CA ASP A 285 14.79 -2.24 -13.82
C ASP A 285 14.95 -1.32 -12.58
N ALA A 286 14.91 -1.92 -11.39
CA ALA A 286 14.95 -1.27 -10.08
C ALA A 286 15.49 -2.21 -9.01
N GLN A 287 16.02 -1.68 -7.91
CA GLN A 287 16.30 -2.48 -6.70
C GLN A 287 14.99 -2.80 -5.98
N VAL A 288 14.86 -4.03 -5.48
CA VAL A 288 13.66 -4.50 -4.78
C VAL A 288 14.01 -4.92 -3.37
N TYR A 289 13.30 -4.41 -2.38
CA TYR A 289 13.52 -4.73 -0.96
C TYR A 289 12.30 -5.49 -0.43
N VAL A 290 12.42 -6.79 -0.22
CA VAL A 290 11.35 -7.62 0.36
C VAL A 290 11.60 -7.76 1.85
N VAL A 291 10.75 -7.13 2.67
CA VAL A 291 10.90 -7.04 4.12
C VAL A 291 9.80 -7.83 4.82
N ALA A 292 10.20 -8.81 5.63
CA ALA A 292 9.34 -9.68 6.42
C ALA A 292 9.49 -9.48 7.94
N GLY A 293 8.43 -9.79 8.69
CA GLY A 293 8.35 -9.51 10.13
C GLY A 293 8.31 -10.71 11.06
N ASP A 294 8.11 -11.93 10.57
CA ASP A 294 7.88 -13.14 11.38
C ASP A 294 9.16 -13.75 12.01
N VAL A 295 9.94 -12.90 12.67
CA VAL A 295 11.21 -13.21 13.34
C VAL A 295 11.34 -12.39 14.64
N GLY A 296 12.44 -12.54 15.38
CA GLY A 296 12.76 -11.67 16.54
C GLY A 296 12.44 -12.25 17.92
N VAL A 297 11.78 -13.40 18.02
CA VAL A 297 11.57 -14.10 19.30
C VAL A 297 12.81 -14.87 19.74
N THR A 298 12.89 -15.23 21.02
CA THR A 298 14.09 -15.87 21.64
C THR A 298 14.65 -17.12 20.94
N TRP A 299 13.84 -17.85 20.16
CA TRP A 299 14.27 -19.03 19.38
C TRP A 299 14.40 -18.78 17.88
N ALA A 300 14.00 -17.61 17.41
CA ALA A 300 14.11 -17.21 16.00
C ALA A 300 15.34 -16.33 15.78
N MET A 301 15.71 -16.12 14.52
CA MET A 301 16.70 -15.11 14.18
C MET A 301 16.18 -13.72 14.51
N ALA A 302 17.06 -12.78 14.84
CA ALA A 302 16.67 -11.39 15.08
C ALA A 302 16.66 -10.55 13.78
N LEU A 303 17.52 -10.92 12.84
CA LEU A 303 17.77 -10.18 11.61
C LEU A 303 18.22 -11.14 10.51
N PHE A 304 17.78 -10.91 9.27
CA PHE A 304 18.29 -11.59 8.09
C PHE A 304 18.44 -10.59 6.95
N TYR A 305 19.51 -10.72 6.17
CA TYR A 305 19.71 -9.96 4.94
C TYR A 305 20.42 -10.81 3.90
N GLU A 306 19.87 -10.92 2.69
CA GLU A 306 20.53 -11.53 1.55
C GLU A 306 20.28 -10.73 0.27
N GLU A 307 21.31 -10.59 -0.56
CA GLU A 307 21.18 -10.09 -1.92
C GLU A 307 20.97 -11.24 -2.91
N TYR A 308 19.95 -11.11 -3.74
CA TYR A 308 19.59 -12.05 -4.79
C TYR A 308 19.27 -11.28 -6.07
N GLU A 309 20.22 -11.24 -7.01
CA GLU A 309 20.14 -10.42 -8.23
C GLU A 309 19.87 -8.93 -7.93
N ASN A 310 18.68 -8.41 -8.24
CA ASN A 310 18.25 -7.04 -7.92
C ASN A 310 17.38 -6.96 -6.64
N MET A 311 17.26 -8.07 -5.91
CA MET A 311 16.42 -8.17 -4.72
C MET A 311 17.26 -8.21 -3.44
N HIS A 312 16.76 -7.57 -2.40
CA HIS A 312 17.25 -7.61 -1.03
C HIS A 312 16.17 -8.30 -0.18
N LEU A 313 16.45 -9.52 0.29
CA LEU A 313 15.55 -10.29 1.15
C LEU A 313 15.90 -10.00 2.61
N ILE A 314 14.97 -9.41 3.35
CA ILE A 314 15.22 -8.84 4.68
C ILE A 314 14.18 -9.37 5.66
N ALA A 315 14.62 -9.91 6.80
CA ALA A 315 13.72 -10.20 7.91
C ALA A 315 14.18 -9.46 9.16
N SER A 316 13.26 -8.79 9.85
CA SER A 316 13.52 -8.06 11.09
C SER A 316 12.27 -8.08 11.95
N GLY A 317 12.46 -8.28 13.25
CA GLY A 317 11.36 -8.32 14.20
C GLY A 317 11.85 -8.28 15.63
N MET A 318 10.89 -8.35 16.54
CA MET A 318 11.12 -8.27 17.98
C MET A 318 10.32 -9.33 18.73
N GLY A 319 10.66 -9.56 19.99
CA GLY A 319 10.08 -10.65 20.77
C GLY A 319 11.04 -11.28 21.78
N GLY A 320 12.08 -10.56 22.17
CA GLY A 320 13.05 -10.95 23.19
C GLY A 320 14.30 -11.65 22.68
N SER A 321 14.55 -11.71 21.37
CA SER A 321 15.89 -12.10 20.86
C SER A 321 16.95 -11.07 21.27
N GLU A 322 18.20 -11.51 21.47
CA GLU A 322 19.29 -10.64 21.96
C GLU A 322 19.55 -9.41 21.08
N GLU A 323 19.33 -9.55 19.77
CA GLU A 323 19.49 -8.46 18.80
C GLU A 323 18.15 -8.00 18.21
N GLU A 324 17.04 -8.15 18.95
CA GLU A 324 15.74 -7.65 18.49
C GLU A 324 15.83 -6.16 18.11
N ASN A 325 15.21 -5.82 16.99
CA ASN A 325 15.49 -4.56 16.31
C ASN A 325 14.30 -4.05 15.51
N PHE A 326 14.44 -2.81 15.04
CA PHE A 326 13.67 -2.27 13.93
C PHE A 326 14.64 -1.73 12.87
N LEU A 327 14.19 -1.61 11.64
CA LEU A 327 14.99 -1.11 10.52
C LEU A 327 14.73 0.38 10.29
N VAL A 328 15.78 1.09 9.92
CA VAL A 328 15.73 2.47 9.41
C VAL A 328 16.24 2.43 7.97
N PHE A 329 15.42 2.90 7.06
CA PHE A 329 15.73 3.08 5.65
C PHE A 329 15.98 4.55 5.38
N ASP A 330 17.13 4.86 4.78
CA ASP A 330 17.53 6.18 4.33
C ASP A 330 17.73 6.13 2.81
N VAL A 331 16.81 6.74 2.08
CA VAL A 331 16.68 6.62 0.62
C VAL A 331 17.08 7.94 -0.03
N ASP A 332 18.06 7.90 -0.92
CA ASP A 332 18.55 9.03 -1.71
C ASP A 332 18.56 8.64 -3.20
N ALA A 333 17.48 8.97 -3.92
CA ALA A 333 17.22 8.48 -5.27
C ALA A 333 17.29 6.93 -5.33
N ALA A 334 18.23 6.35 -6.09
CA ALA A 334 18.40 4.90 -6.20
C ALA A 334 19.29 4.31 -5.08
N ASP A 335 19.94 5.15 -4.26
CA ASP A 335 20.80 4.68 -3.17
C ASP A 335 19.97 4.48 -1.90
N VAL A 336 19.85 3.23 -1.45
CA VAL A 336 19.16 2.89 -0.20
C VAL A 336 20.17 2.41 0.83
N ARG A 337 20.16 3.04 2.00
CA ARG A 337 20.93 2.60 3.18
C ARG A 337 19.98 2.07 4.23
N ILE A 338 20.32 0.91 4.78
CA ILE A 338 19.49 0.21 5.76
C ILE A 338 20.32 0.01 7.02
N GLN A 339 19.74 0.34 8.17
CA GLN A 339 20.34 0.11 9.47
C GLN A 339 19.35 -0.61 10.37
N ALA A 340 19.77 -1.68 11.02
CA ALA A 340 19.00 -2.26 12.13
C ALA A 340 19.40 -1.58 13.44
N GLN A 341 18.42 -1.04 14.15
CA GLN A 341 18.56 -0.41 15.45
C GLN A 341 18.07 -1.39 16.51
N ARG A 342 18.99 -1.92 17.33
CA ARG A 342 18.63 -2.82 18.43
C ARG A 342 17.80 -2.07 19.48
N LEU A 343 16.82 -2.74 20.07
CA LEU A 343 15.94 -2.14 21.07
C LEU A 343 16.63 -1.84 22.40
N ASP A 344 17.80 -2.45 22.64
CA ASP A 344 18.67 -2.17 23.80
C ASP A 344 19.68 -1.04 23.55
N GLY A 345 19.66 -0.44 22.35
CA GLY A 345 20.56 0.65 21.94
C GLY A 345 22.02 0.23 21.70
N GLN A 346 22.34 -1.06 21.75
CA GLN A 346 23.68 -1.56 21.42
C GLN A 346 23.89 -1.64 19.90
N PRO A 347 25.14 -1.61 19.41
CA PRO A 347 25.42 -1.93 18.02
C PRO A 347 25.14 -3.43 17.75
N LEU A 348 24.87 -3.75 16.49
CA LEU A 348 24.83 -5.15 16.03
C LEU A 348 26.15 -5.86 16.34
N GLU A 349 26.09 -7.09 16.83
CA GLU A 349 27.26 -7.91 17.15
C GLU A 349 28.19 -8.08 15.96
N ARG A 350 27.60 -8.18 14.76
CA ARG A 350 28.33 -8.33 13.51
C ARG A 350 28.51 -7.02 12.75
N GLY A 351 28.13 -5.91 13.36
CA GLY A 351 28.37 -4.54 12.89
C GLY A 351 27.42 -4.04 11.80
N VAL A 352 27.13 -4.87 10.79
CA VAL A 352 26.32 -4.50 9.62
C VAL A 352 25.27 -5.57 9.29
N ILE A 353 24.17 -5.19 8.66
CA ILE A 353 23.04 -6.10 8.40
C ILE A 353 23.43 -7.21 7.42
N GLU A 354 24.29 -6.91 6.45
CA GLU A 354 24.76 -7.79 5.39
C GLU A 354 25.58 -8.97 5.94
N ALA A 355 26.02 -8.86 7.19
CA ALA A 355 26.65 -9.95 7.89
C ALA A 355 25.62 -11.07 8.16
N TYR A 356 24.36 -10.76 8.46
CA TYR A 356 23.29 -11.70 8.87
C TYR A 356 22.65 -12.42 7.66
N ASN A 357 23.50 -13.02 6.82
CA ASN A 357 23.12 -13.63 5.56
C ASN A 357 22.98 -15.15 5.62
N LEU A 358 22.63 -15.76 4.48
CA LEU A 358 22.42 -17.20 4.39
C LEU A 358 23.68 -17.99 4.78
N ALA A 359 24.87 -17.51 4.42
CA ALA A 359 26.13 -18.17 4.78
C ALA A 359 26.34 -18.19 6.29
N TYR A 360 25.99 -17.11 7.00
CA TYR A 360 26.01 -17.09 8.46
C TYR A 360 25.05 -18.12 9.05
N TYR A 361 23.78 -18.10 8.64
CA TYR A 361 22.77 -19.02 9.18
C TYR A 361 22.94 -20.48 8.78
N SER A 362 23.73 -20.74 7.73
CA SER A 362 24.21 -22.08 7.36
C SER A 362 25.36 -22.57 8.25
N SER A 363 26.09 -21.66 8.88
CA SER A 363 27.28 -21.98 9.68
C SER A 363 27.00 -22.11 11.17
N VAL A 364 25.93 -21.47 11.66
CA VAL A 364 25.51 -21.57 13.06
C VAL A 364 24.56 -22.76 13.26
N PRO A 365 24.62 -23.43 14.43
CA PRO A 365 23.73 -24.55 14.74
C PRO A 365 22.24 -24.23 14.69
#